data_AF-A0A7C7RDS0-F1
#
_entry.id   AF-A0A7C7RDS0-F1
#
_cell.length_a   1.000
_cell.length_b   1.000
_cell.length_c   1.000
_cell.angle_alpha   90.00
_cell.angle_beta   90.00
_cell.angle_gamma   90.00
#
_symmetry.space_group_name_H-M   'P 1'
#
loop_
_entity.id
_entity.type
_entity.pdbx_description
1 polymer ?
#
loop_
_entity_poly.entity_id
_entity_poly.type
_entity_poly.pdbx_seq_one_letter_code
_entity_poly.pdbx_strand_id
1 'polypeptide(L)' 'MLHKKDFVIGFVIWNLSDFRTSQSSFRIMQNRKGVLNRIKEPKLAAKVVKEVFQQGRGEGR' A
#
# COMPACT_ATOMS: atom_id res chain seq x y z
N MET A 1 13.43 2.03 -12.58
CA MET A 1 12.33 1.83 -11.62
C MET A 1 11.01 1.96 -12.38
N LEU A 2 10.00 1.12 -12.11
CA LEU A 2 8.80 0.97 -12.96
C LEU A 2 7.97 2.25 -13.13
N HIS A 3 8.00 3.17 -12.17
CA HIS A 3 7.24 4.43 -12.22
C HIS A 3 7.75 5.44 -13.28
N LYS A 4 8.91 5.21 -13.88
CA LYS A 4 9.48 6.07 -14.96
C LYS A 4 9.23 5.51 -16.36
N LYS A 5 8.40 4.47 -16.48
CA LYS A 5 8.12 3.81 -17.75
C LYS A 5 6.82 4.38 -18.31
N ASP A 6 6.87 4.94 -19.50
CA ASP A 6 5.73 5.65 -20.11
C ASP A 6 4.51 4.76 -20.35
N PHE A 7 4.73 3.45 -20.48
CA PHE A 7 3.66 2.46 -20.62
C PHE A 7 2.97 2.10 -19.29
N VAL A 8 3.45 2.59 -18.14
CA VAL A 8 2.86 2.34 -16.82
C VAL A 8 1.98 3.51 -16.41
N ILE A 9 0.67 3.30 -16.45
CA ILE A 9 -0.33 4.36 -16.21
C ILE A 9 -0.75 4.50 -14.75
N GLY A 10 -0.41 3.55 -13.88
CA GLY A 10 -0.82 3.59 -12.49
C GLY A 10 -0.32 2.41 -11.66
N PHE A 11 -0.49 2.54 -10.34
CA PHE A 11 -0.12 1.53 -9.35
C PHE A 11 -1.25 1.33 -8.35
N VAL A 12 -1.46 0.09 -7.95
CA VAL A 12 -2.39 -0.27 -6.88
C VAL A 12 -1.61 -0.96 -5.77
N ILE A 13 -1.69 -0.43 -4.55
CA ILE A 13 -0.96 -0.98 -3.41
C ILE A 13 -1.73 -2.15 -2.81
N TRP A 14 -1.04 -3.26 -2.60
CA TRP A 14 -1.54 -4.40 -1.84
C TRP A 14 -0.92 -4.44 -0.44
N ASN A 15 -1.66 -4.30 0.65
CA ASN A 15 -3.10 -4.08 0.77
C ASN A 15 -3.38 -2.73 1.47
N LEU A 16 -4.62 -2.26 1.44
CA LEU A 16 -5.02 -1.11 2.24
C LEU A 16 -4.84 -1.38 3.74
N SER A 17 -5.28 -2.55 4.22
CA SER A 17 -5.28 -2.90 5.65
C SER A 17 -4.93 -4.38 5.85
N ASP A 18 -4.42 -4.70 7.04
CA ASP A 18 -4.19 -6.09 7.42
C ASP A 18 -5.52 -6.86 7.52
N PHE A 19 -5.55 -8.09 6.99
CA PHE A 19 -6.76 -8.90 6.94
C PHE A 19 -6.49 -10.36 7.33
N ARG A 20 -7.52 -11.04 7.83
CA ARG A 20 -7.43 -12.45 8.26
C ARG A 20 -7.23 -13.38 7.05
N THR A 21 -6.40 -14.39 7.25
CA THR A 21 -6.19 -15.49 6.29
C THR A 21 -6.25 -16.81 7.04
N SER A 22 -6.40 -17.92 6.31
CA SER A 22 -6.18 -19.26 6.87
C SER A 22 -4.79 -19.38 7.49
N GLN A 23 -4.66 -20.29 8.46
CA GLN A 23 -3.39 -20.57 9.12
C GLN A 23 -2.39 -21.16 8.12
N SER A 24 -1.16 -20.65 8.14
CA SER A 24 -0.05 -21.10 7.30
C SER A 24 1.26 -20.67 7.95
N SER A 25 2.33 -21.44 7.75
CA SER A 25 3.68 -21.11 8.26
C SER A 25 4.17 -19.73 7.82
N PHE A 26 3.75 -19.25 6.64
CA PHE A 26 4.14 -17.94 6.11
C PHE A 26 3.23 -16.79 6.56
N ARG A 27 2.22 -17.06 7.41
CA ARG A 27 1.22 -16.06 7.85
C ARG A 27 1.16 -16.03 9.37
N ILE A 28 1.64 -14.93 9.93
CA ILE A 28 1.59 -14.69 11.38
C ILE A 28 0.18 -14.20 11.75
N MET A 29 -0.75 -15.16 11.90
CA MET A 29 -2.19 -14.99 12.21
C MET A 29 -3.03 -14.23 11.18
N GLN A 30 -2.41 -13.38 10.36
CA GLN A 30 -3.08 -12.53 9.37
C GLN A 30 -2.12 -12.18 8.22
N ASN A 31 -2.67 -11.62 7.13
CA ASN A 31 -1.86 -10.94 6.14
C ASN A 31 -1.46 -9.56 6.65
N ARG A 32 -0.16 -9.33 6.85
CA ARG A 32 0.41 -8.08 7.38
C ARG A 32 0.89 -7.07 6.33
N LYS A 33 0.48 -7.25 5.07
CA LYS A 33 0.87 -6.40 3.94
C LYS A 33 0.07 -5.08 3.87
N GLY A 34 -0.83 -4.82 4.82
CA GLY A 34 -1.61 -3.59 4.85
C GLY A 34 -0.73 -2.36 5.06
N VAL A 35 -1.03 -1.26 4.37
CA VAL A 35 -0.52 0.09 4.69
C VAL A 35 -1.02 0.55 6.05
N LEU A 36 -2.24 0.15 6.40
CA LEU A 36 -2.85 0.29 7.72
C LEU A 36 -2.84 -1.05 8.45
N ASN A 37 -2.92 -1.02 9.78
CA ASN A 37 -3.25 -2.22 10.54
C ASN A 37 -4.74 -2.57 10.39
N ARG A 38 -5.18 -3.67 11.01
CA ARG A 38 -6.56 -4.19 10.88
C ARG A 38 -7.63 -3.25 11.47
N ILE A 39 -7.28 -2.45 12.47
CA ILE A 39 -8.15 -1.42 13.08
C ILE A 39 -7.96 -0.04 12.43
N LYS A 40 -7.29 0.01 11.28
CA LYS A 40 -7.07 1.19 10.44
C LYS A 40 -6.11 2.25 11.01
N GLU A 41 -5.26 1.88 11.96
CA GLU A 41 -4.18 2.76 12.38
C GLU A 41 -3.04 2.74 11.35
N PRO A 42 -2.43 3.91 11.07
CA PRO A 42 -1.40 4.04 10.05
C PRO A 42 -0.09 3.38 10.49
N LYS A 43 0.50 2.58 9.60
CA LYS A 43 1.90 2.15 9.74
C LYS A 43 2.83 3.22 9.15
N LEU A 44 4.14 3.07 9.33
CA LEU A 44 5.13 3.98 8.73
C LEU A 44 4.96 4.12 7.21
N ALA A 45 4.60 3.03 6.53
CA ALA A 45 4.31 3.03 5.09
C ALA A 45 3.19 4.01 4.70
N ALA A 46 2.22 4.26 5.57
CA ALA A 46 1.12 5.20 5.29
C ALA A 46 1.62 6.63 5.06
N LYS A 47 2.70 7.03 5.75
CA LYS A 47 3.34 8.34 5.54
C LYS A 47 3.92 8.45 4.14
N VAL A 48 4.71 7.45 3.72
CA VAL A 48 5.33 7.42 2.39
C VAL A 48 4.28 7.38 1.28
N VAL A 49 3.25 6.54 1.44
CA VAL A 49 2.13 6.44 0.48
C VAL A 49 1.43 7.79 0.35
N LYS A 50 1.14 8.47 1.46
CA LYS A 50 0.54 9.80 1.43
C LYS A 50 1.37 10.79 0.62
N GLU A 51 2.68 10.85 0.84
CA GLU A 51 3.60 11.73 0.12
C GLU A 51 3.58 11.45 -1.40
N VAL A 52 3.66 10.18 -1.80
CA VAL A 52 3.66 9.77 -3.22
C VAL A 52 2.35 10.16 -3.93
N PHE A 53 1.20 9.88 -3.32
CA PHE A 53 -0.10 10.22 -3.93
C PHE A 53 -0.42 11.72 -3.87
N GLN A 54 0.16 12.47 -2.94
CA GLN A 54 0.03 13.92 -2.89
C GLN A 54 0.88 14.62 -3.97
N GLN A 55 2.08 14.13 -4.24
CA GLN A 55 2.92 14.65 -5.33
C GLN A 55 2.22 14.53 -6.69
N GLY A 56 1.59 13.39 -6.96
CA GLY A 56 0.83 13.17 -8.20
C GLY A 56 -0.46 14.00 -8.34
N ARG A 57 -0.88 14.75 -7.32
CA ARG A 57 -2.05 15.66 -7.39
C ARG A 57 -1.69 17.09 -7.84
N GLY A 58 -0.41 17.46 -7.80
CA GLY A 58 0.06 18.80 -8.20
C GLY A 58 0.34 18.94 -9.70
N GLU A 59 0.50 17.82 -10.40
CA GLU A 59 0.58 17.76 -11.85
C GLU A 59 -0.86 17.60 -12.38
N GLY A 60 -1.46 18.69 -12.85
CA GLY A 60 -2.78 18.68 -13.46
C GLY A 60 -2.86 17.65 -14.59
N ARG A 61 -3.52 16.53 -14.28
CA ARG A 61 -4.18 15.64 -15.23
C ARG A 61 -5.66 15.62 -14.88
#